data_AF-A0A2E3FG42-F1
#
_entry.id   AF-A0A2E3FG42-F1
#
_cell.length_a   1.000
_cell.length_b   1.000
_cell.length_c   1.000
_cell.angle_alpha   90.00
_cell.angle_beta   90.00
_cell.angle_gamma   90.00
#
_symmetry.space_group_name_H-M   'P 1'
#
loop_
_entity.id
_entity.type
_entity.pdbx_description
1 polymer ?
#
loop_
_entity_poly.entity_id
_entity_poly.type
_entity_poly.pdbx_seq_one_letter_code
_entity_poly.pdbx_strand_id
1 'polypeptide(L)'
;MNRMVSKDWEGVDAGTQVSAGSELAQAAVEFDWHNGDLKVLGRLMSKIGLDLATAVQVFLNGRPQEFNHMHKDDVPLEDSARCSMLDCLHRKISCGFYLPDPEVGLAPVRDAAEAWFARQRHDAARGTQGRWVFDETRFNAISDQGPTRIVMPPQPDSRPALLRVLLDPIWR
;
A
#
# COMPACT_ATOMS: atom_id res chain seq x y z
N MET A 1 13.19 -33.03 -28.74
CA MET A 1 14.23 -32.41 -27.90
C MET A 1 14.28 -30.93 -28.20
N ASN A 2 13.99 -30.08 -27.22
CA ASN A 2 14.63 -28.78 -26.96
C ASN A 2 13.90 -28.10 -25.80
N ARG A 3 14.38 -28.38 -24.59
CA ARG A 3 14.00 -27.67 -23.36
C ARG A 3 15.13 -26.68 -23.07
N MET A 4 15.02 -25.46 -23.58
CA MET A 4 15.78 -24.34 -23.02
C MET A 4 15.05 -23.90 -21.75
N VAL A 5 15.42 -24.48 -20.62
CA VAL A 5 15.17 -23.86 -19.30
C VAL A 5 16.29 -22.84 -19.16
N SER A 6 15.97 -21.58 -19.50
CA SER A 6 16.82 -20.45 -19.14
C SER A 6 16.79 -20.29 -17.62
N LYS A 7 17.98 -20.13 -17.08
CA LYS A 7 18.31 -20.06 -15.67
C LYS A 7 18.46 -18.58 -15.34
N ASP A 8 17.34 -17.86 -15.25
CA ASP A 8 17.31 -16.39 -15.08
C ASP A 8 16.67 -15.98 -13.76
N TRP A 9 17.11 -16.56 -12.63
CA TRP A 9 16.68 -16.14 -11.29
C TRP A 9 17.84 -15.73 -10.37
N GLU A 10 19.08 -15.73 -10.86
CA GLU A 10 20.22 -15.16 -10.13
C GLU A 10 20.49 -13.75 -10.67
N GLY A 11 20.07 -12.72 -9.94
CA GLY A 11 20.60 -11.37 -10.16
C GLY A 11 19.61 -10.21 -10.32
N VAL A 12 18.33 -10.34 -9.95
CA VAL A 12 17.52 -9.15 -9.70
C VAL A 12 17.88 -8.64 -8.31
N ASP A 13 18.86 -7.74 -8.25
CA ASP A 13 19.25 -7.06 -7.02
C ASP A 13 18.03 -6.40 -6.39
N ALA A 14 17.70 -6.75 -5.14
CA ALA A 14 16.58 -6.17 -4.41
C ALA A 14 16.64 -4.64 -4.37
N GLY A 15 17.85 -4.06 -4.40
CA GLY A 15 18.08 -2.61 -4.46
C GLY A 15 17.54 -1.94 -5.73
N THR A 16 17.59 -2.61 -6.88
CA THR A 16 17.10 -2.07 -8.17
C THR A 16 15.57 -2.04 -8.24
N GLN A 17 14.89 -2.97 -7.55
CA GLN A 17 13.43 -2.96 -7.46
C GLN A 17 12.91 -1.88 -6.50
N VAL A 18 13.62 -1.63 -5.39
CA VAL A 18 13.26 -0.61 -4.40
C VAL A 18 13.37 0.81 -5.01
N SER A 19 14.42 1.10 -5.78
CA SER A 19 14.57 2.42 -6.43
C SER A 19 13.48 2.67 -7.48
N ALA A 20 13.17 1.68 -8.32
CA ALA A 20 12.13 1.80 -9.34
C ALA A 20 10.72 1.92 -8.72
N GLY A 21 10.44 1.20 -7.63
CA GLY A 21 9.19 1.35 -6.88
C GLY A 21 9.03 2.75 -6.28
N SER A 22 10.11 3.28 -5.69
CA SER A 22 10.15 4.62 -5.11
C SER A 22 9.91 5.73 -6.15
N GLU A 23 10.51 5.62 -7.34
CA GLU A 23 10.30 6.59 -8.43
C GLU A 23 8.84 6.58 -8.94
N LEU A 24 8.25 5.39 -9.07
CA LEU A 24 6.84 5.26 -9.45
C LEU A 24 5.90 5.84 -8.39
N ALA A 25 6.20 5.60 -7.12
CA ALA A 25 5.44 6.14 -6.00
C ALA A 25 5.49 7.67 -5.97
N GLN A 26 6.70 8.23 -6.10
CA GLN A 26 6.89 9.68 -6.17
C GLN A 26 6.14 10.30 -7.36
N ALA A 27 6.26 9.73 -8.56
CA ALA A 27 5.55 10.20 -9.74
C ALA A 27 4.02 10.12 -9.59
N ALA A 28 3.51 9.17 -8.80
CA ALA A 28 2.08 9.06 -8.53
C ALA A 28 1.61 10.14 -7.55
N VAL A 29 2.37 10.37 -6.48
CA VAL A 29 2.06 11.38 -5.45
C VAL A 29 2.11 12.80 -6.05
N GLU A 30 3.10 13.07 -6.89
CA GLU A 30 3.33 14.37 -7.54
C GLU A 30 2.45 14.60 -8.78
N PHE A 31 1.58 13.64 -9.14
CA PHE A 31 0.72 13.76 -10.30
C PHE A 31 -0.19 14.99 -10.21
N ASP A 32 -0.18 15.81 -11.28
CA ASP A 32 -1.06 16.98 -11.39
C ASP A 32 -2.50 16.55 -11.70
N TRP A 33 -3.34 16.55 -10.66
CA TRP A 33 -4.77 16.23 -10.75
C TRP A 33 -5.63 17.24 -11.53
N HIS A 34 -5.08 18.43 -11.84
CA HIS A 34 -5.78 19.47 -12.59
C HIS A 34 -5.50 19.39 -14.08
N ASN A 35 -4.22 19.30 -14.47
CA ASN A 35 -3.82 19.33 -15.89
C ASN A 35 -3.33 17.99 -16.44
N GLY A 36 -3.06 17.01 -15.59
CA GLY A 36 -2.52 15.72 -15.99
C GLY A 36 -3.55 14.82 -16.69
N ASP A 37 -3.07 13.94 -17.59
CA ASP A 37 -3.91 12.91 -18.18
C ASP A 37 -4.20 11.80 -17.15
N LEU A 38 -5.44 11.75 -16.66
CA LEU A 38 -5.87 10.75 -15.70
C LEU A 38 -5.74 9.31 -16.22
N LYS A 39 -5.71 9.07 -17.54
CA LYS A 39 -5.42 7.72 -18.07
C LYS A 39 -3.99 7.31 -17.75
N VAL A 40 -3.05 8.25 -17.73
CA VAL A 40 -1.66 8.01 -17.31
C VAL A 40 -1.63 7.63 -15.83
N LEU A 41 -2.32 8.38 -14.97
CA LEU A 41 -2.42 8.06 -13.55
C LEU A 41 -3.04 6.67 -13.33
N GLY A 42 -4.11 6.33 -14.05
CA GLY A 42 -4.74 5.01 -13.94
C GLY A 42 -3.81 3.85 -14.32
N ARG A 43 -2.98 4.04 -15.35
CA ARG A 43 -1.93 3.07 -15.73
C ARG A 43 -0.84 3.00 -14.67
N LEU A 44 -0.40 4.13 -14.15
CA LEU A 44 0.62 4.22 -13.09
C LEU A 44 0.15 3.47 -11.85
N MET A 45 -1.05 3.77 -11.37
CA MET A 45 -1.71 3.14 -10.22
C MET A 45 -2.11 1.68 -10.43
N SER A 46 -1.80 1.10 -11.59
CA SER A 46 -1.98 -0.33 -11.88
C SER A 46 -0.66 -1.09 -11.99
N LYS A 47 0.49 -0.42 -11.85
CA LYS A 47 1.80 -1.06 -11.85
C LYS A 47 2.06 -1.79 -10.52
N ILE A 48 2.85 -2.85 -10.61
CA ILE A 48 3.39 -3.56 -9.45
C ILE A 48 4.44 -2.66 -8.77
N GLY A 49 4.49 -2.70 -7.44
CA GLY A 49 5.49 -1.97 -6.64
C GLY A 49 4.99 -0.68 -6.00
N LEU A 50 3.72 -0.32 -6.18
CA LEU A 50 3.08 0.74 -5.41
C LEU A 50 2.50 0.18 -4.10
N ASP A 51 2.82 0.82 -2.99
CA ASP A 51 2.31 0.46 -1.68
C ASP A 51 0.95 1.11 -1.37
N LEU A 52 0.34 0.66 -0.27
CA LEU A 52 -0.95 1.17 0.20
C LEU A 52 -0.87 2.63 0.65
N ALA A 53 0.24 3.05 1.28
CA ALA A 53 0.41 4.42 1.76
C ALA A 53 0.36 5.43 0.61
N THR A 54 1.08 5.12 -0.47
CA THR A 54 1.10 5.86 -1.73
C THR A 54 -0.29 5.94 -2.34
N ALA A 55 -1.00 4.82 -2.44
CA ALA A 55 -2.34 4.80 -3.02
C ALA A 55 -3.33 5.68 -2.24
N VAL A 56 -3.26 5.65 -0.91
CA VAL A 56 -4.07 6.50 -0.05
C VAL A 56 -3.70 7.96 -0.22
N GLN A 57 -2.41 8.29 -0.26
CA GLN A 57 -1.95 9.66 -0.47
C GLN A 57 -2.42 10.21 -1.82
N VAL A 58 -2.30 9.42 -2.89
CA VAL A 58 -2.77 9.78 -4.23
C VAL A 58 -4.29 9.99 -4.24
N PHE A 59 -5.05 9.11 -3.58
CA PHE A 59 -6.50 9.28 -3.43
C PHE A 59 -6.84 10.61 -2.73
N LEU A 60 -6.15 10.96 -1.63
CA LEU A 60 -6.37 12.20 -0.90
C LEU A 60 -5.95 13.44 -1.70
N ASN A 61 -4.88 13.36 -2.49
CA ASN A 61 -4.43 14.42 -3.40
C ASN A 61 -5.48 14.75 -4.46
N GLY A 62 -6.33 13.78 -4.83
CA GLY A 62 -7.48 14.00 -5.72
C GLY A 62 -8.66 14.75 -5.11
N ARG A 63 -8.53 15.24 -3.86
CA ARG A 63 -9.52 16.07 -3.14
C ARG A 63 -10.92 15.43 -3.07
N PRO A 64 -11.04 14.19 -2.57
CA PRO A 64 -12.30 13.45 -2.54
C PRO A 64 -13.40 14.17 -1.75
N GLN A 65 -13.04 15.00 -0.77
CA GLN A 65 -13.98 15.79 0.03
C GLN A 65 -14.93 16.66 -0.80
N GLU A 66 -14.52 17.08 -2.00
CA GLU A 66 -15.35 17.94 -2.86
C GLU A 66 -16.56 17.20 -3.39
N PHE A 67 -16.36 15.95 -3.81
CA PHE A 67 -17.37 15.16 -4.51
C PHE A 67 -18.02 14.10 -3.62
N ASN A 68 -17.52 13.88 -2.40
CA ASN A 68 -17.93 12.77 -1.53
C ASN A 68 -19.43 12.73 -1.23
N HIS A 69 -20.11 13.88 -1.25
CA HIS A 69 -21.54 14.00 -0.98
C HIS A 69 -22.37 14.42 -2.20
N MET A 70 -21.75 14.60 -3.36
CA MET A 70 -22.46 14.92 -4.59
C MET A 70 -23.07 13.65 -5.19
N HIS A 71 -24.28 13.77 -5.74
CA HIS A 71 -24.80 12.71 -6.60
C HIS A 71 -23.97 12.64 -7.88
N LYS A 72 -23.88 11.45 -8.50
CA LYS A 72 -23.06 11.25 -9.71
C LYS A 72 -23.47 12.20 -10.85
N ASP A 73 -24.76 12.48 -10.96
CA ASP A 73 -25.32 13.35 -12.01
C ASP A 73 -25.11 14.85 -11.71
N ASP A 74 -24.74 15.20 -10.48
CA ASP A 74 -24.44 16.59 -10.07
C ASP A 74 -22.95 16.94 -10.25
N VAL A 75 -22.11 15.96 -10.57
CA VAL A 75 -20.68 16.19 -10.81
C VAL A 75 -20.49 16.94 -12.12
N PRO A 76 -19.81 18.10 -12.13
CA PRO A 76 -19.51 18.83 -13.36
C PRO A 76 -18.80 17.95 -14.39
N LEU A 77 -19.06 18.18 -15.68
CA LEU A 77 -18.52 17.35 -16.74
C LEU A 77 -16.98 17.36 -16.74
N GLU A 78 -16.40 18.52 -16.42
CA GLU A 78 -14.96 18.72 -16.25
C GLU A 78 -14.33 17.85 -15.15
N ASP A 79 -15.08 17.55 -14.08
CA ASP A 79 -14.61 16.76 -12.94
C ASP A 79 -15.02 15.28 -13.03
N SER A 80 -15.84 14.90 -14.01
CA SER A 80 -16.33 13.52 -14.19
C SER A 80 -15.20 12.49 -14.28
N ALA A 81 -14.10 12.84 -14.96
CA ALA A 81 -12.92 11.98 -15.10
C ALA A 81 -12.17 11.84 -13.77
N ARG A 82 -12.00 12.94 -13.01
CA ARG A 82 -11.38 12.93 -11.67
C ARG A 82 -12.19 12.05 -10.73
N CYS A 83 -13.51 12.24 -10.71
CA CYS A 83 -14.43 11.48 -9.88
C CYS A 83 -14.39 9.97 -10.21
N SER A 84 -14.33 9.63 -11.50
CA SER A 84 -14.16 8.25 -11.95
C SER A 84 -12.81 7.64 -11.55
N MET A 85 -11.74 8.43 -11.51
CA MET A 85 -10.43 8.00 -11.01
C MET A 85 -10.47 7.72 -9.50
N LEU A 86 -11.12 8.60 -8.72
CA LEU A 86 -11.31 8.40 -7.28
C LEU A 86 -12.10 7.12 -6.99
N ASP A 87 -13.14 6.81 -7.77
CA ASP A 87 -13.85 5.52 -7.66
C ASP A 87 -12.94 4.33 -7.91
N CYS A 88 -12.06 4.43 -8.92
CA CYS A 88 -11.13 3.38 -9.27
C CYS A 88 -10.13 3.15 -8.13
N LEU A 89 -9.54 4.22 -7.59
CA LEU A 89 -8.60 4.18 -6.48
C LEU A 89 -9.26 3.62 -5.21
N HIS A 90 -10.44 4.14 -4.85
CA HIS A 90 -11.20 3.67 -3.69
C HIS A 90 -11.45 2.16 -3.77
N ARG A 91 -11.88 1.66 -4.95
CA ARG A 91 -12.12 0.23 -5.16
C ARG A 91 -10.84 -0.59 -5.01
N LYS A 92 -9.73 -0.15 -5.61
CA LYS A 92 -8.43 -0.84 -5.53
C LYS A 92 -7.90 -0.90 -4.09
N ILE A 93 -7.99 0.21 -3.37
CA ILE A 93 -7.61 0.29 -1.95
C ILE A 93 -8.49 -0.65 -1.14
N SER A 94 -9.81 -0.58 -1.32
CA SER A 94 -10.77 -1.36 -0.53
C SER A 94 -10.68 -2.86 -0.78
N CYS A 95 -10.31 -3.29 -1.99
CA CYS A 95 -10.12 -4.71 -2.33
C CYS A 95 -8.72 -5.24 -1.99
N GLY A 96 -7.84 -4.44 -1.40
CA GLY A 96 -6.49 -4.87 -1.02
C GLY A 96 -5.55 -5.05 -2.20
N PHE A 97 -5.75 -4.30 -3.30
CA PHE A 97 -4.83 -4.32 -4.45
C PHE A 97 -3.41 -3.85 -4.06
N TYR A 98 -3.32 -2.95 -3.08
CA TYR A 98 -2.06 -2.43 -2.55
C TYR A 98 -1.76 -3.05 -1.19
N LEU A 99 -0.52 -3.46 -0.99
CA LEU A 99 -0.03 -3.95 0.30
C LEU A 99 0.71 -2.82 1.02
N PRO A 100 0.64 -2.74 2.36
CA PRO A 100 1.46 -1.81 3.10
C PRO A 100 2.94 -2.16 2.91
N ASP A 101 3.79 -1.13 2.83
CA ASP A 101 5.23 -1.33 2.82
C ASP A 101 5.65 -2.02 4.12
N PRO A 102 6.47 -3.08 4.08
CA PRO A 102 6.82 -3.81 5.28
C PRO A 102 7.62 -2.96 6.25
N GLU A 103 8.47 -2.03 5.81
CA GLU A 103 9.40 -1.25 6.64
C GLU A 103 8.74 -0.01 7.27
N VAL A 104 7.81 0.63 6.56
CA VAL A 104 7.17 1.89 7.03
C VAL A 104 5.66 1.76 7.27
N GLY A 105 5.03 0.71 6.77
CA GLY A 105 3.59 0.49 6.92
C GLY A 105 2.76 1.61 6.31
N LEU A 106 1.98 2.29 7.15
CA LEU A 106 1.19 3.47 6.76
C LEU A 106 1.64 4.77 7.43
N ALA A 107 2.78 4.76 8.15
CA ALA A 107 3.27 5.93 8.87
C ALA A 107 3.28 7.23 8.03
N PRO A 108 3.67 7.23 6.74
CA PRO A 108 3.71 8.46 5.94
C PRO A 108 2.35 9.12 5.71
N VAL A 109 1.25 8.36 5.78
CA VAL A 109 -0.11 8.83 5.45
C VAL A 109 -1.08 8.74 6.63
N ARG A 110 -0.61 8.28 7.80
CA ARG A 110 -1.46 7.99 8.98
C ARG A 110 -2.34 9.18 9.35
N ASP A 111 -1.74 10.34 9.59
CA ASP A 111 -2.45 11.55 10.02
C ASP A 111 -3.51 11.98 8.99
N ALA A 112 -3.18 11.89 7.70
CA ALA A 112 -4.07 12.27 6.61
C ALA A 112 -5.24 11.28 6.48
N ALA A 113 -4.98 9.99 6.64
CA ALA A 113 -5.99 8.94 6.68
C ALA A 113 -6.89 9.08 7.90
N GLU A 114 -6.35 9.37 9.09
CA GLU A 114 -7.12 9.63 10.31
C GLU A 114 -8.02 10.85 10.16
N ALA A 115 -7.54 11.93 9.57
CA ALA A 115 -8.36 13.10 9.27
C ALA A 115 -9.54 12.75 8.33
N TRP A 116 -9.32 11.82 7.39
CA TRP A 116 -10.38 11.30 6.53
C TRP A 116 -11.38 10.42 7.28
N PHE A 117 -10.92 9.51 8.16
CA PHE A 117 -11.81 8.71 9.02
C PHE A 117 -12.60 9.58 9.99
N ALA A 118 -12.00 10.64 10.55
CA ALA A 118 -12.69 11.58 11.41
C ALA A 118 -13.89 12.23 10.70
N ARG A 119 -13.74 12.58 9.42
CA ARG A 119 -14.85 13.07 8.59
C ARG A 119 -15.92 12.01 8.41
N GLN A 120 -15.55 10.77 8.08
CA GLN A 120 -16.50 9.67 7.93
C GLN A 120 -17.28 9.37 9.22
N ARG A 121 -16.61 9.42 10.39
CA ARG A 121 -17.27 9.29 11.69
C ARG A 121 -18.27 10.41 11.94
N HIS A 122 -17.90 11.64 11.58
CA HIS A 122 -18.79 12.80 11.68
C HIS A 122 -20.01 12.66 10.77
N ASP A 123 -19.82 12.16 9.54
CA ASP A 123 -20.93 11.88 8.61
C ASP A 123 -21.87 10.83 9.18
N ALA A 124 -21.31 9.72 9.71
CA ALA A 124 -22.07 8.65 10.33
C ALA A 124 -22.87 9.13 11.55
N ALA A 125 -22.28 9.99 12.39
CA ALA A 125 -22.98 10.61 13.52
C ALA A 125 -24.16 11.49 13.10
N ARG A 126 -24.12 12.04 11.87
CA ARG A 126 -25.21 12.81 11.27
C ARG A 126 -26.21 11.94 10.50
N GLY A 127 -26.05 10.62 10.49
CA GLY A 127 -26.88 9.70 9.71
C GLY A 127 -26.65 9.78 8.20
N THR A 128 -25.53 10.37 7.79
CA THR A 128 -25.12 10.50 6.39
C THR A 128 -23.94 9.59 6.10
N GLN A 129 -23.76 9.20 4.85
CA GLN A 129 -22.59 8.44 4.43
C GLN A 129 -22.05 9.02 3.14
N GLY A 130 -20.73 9.26 3.12
CA GLY A 130 -20.03 9.66 1.91
C GLY A 130 -19.95 8.54 0.87
N ARG A 131 -19.66 8.91 -0.37
CA ARG A 131 -19.45 7.99 -1.47
C ARG A 131 -18.27 7.04 -1.24
N TRP A 132 -17.17 7.56 -0.69
CA TRP A 132 -15.94 6.79 -0.51
C TRP A 132 -15.67 6.55 0.97
N VAL A 133 -16.17 5.41 1.47
CA VAL A 133 -15.93 4.97 2.85
C VAL A 133 -14.88 3.86 2.88
N PHE A 134 -13.91 4.00 3.77
CA PHE A 134 -12.87 2.99 3.99
C PHE A 134 -13.13 2.28 5.31
N ASP A 135 -12.66 1.05 5.42
CA ASP A 135 -12.75 0.27 6.65
C ASP A 135 -11.64 0.70 7.62
N GLU A 136 -11.99 1.57 8.55
CA GLU A 136 -11.07 2.08 9.58
C GLU A 136 -10.37 0.94 10.35
N THR A 137 -11.07 -0.16 10.61
CA THR A 137 -10.51 -1.28 11.39
C THR A 137 -9.36 -1.94 10.64
N ARG A 138 -9.48 -2.09 9.32
CA ARG A 138 -8.38 -2.61 8.48
C ARG A 138 -7.17 -1.70 8.50
N PHE A 139 -7.39 -0.39 8.43
CA PHE A 139 -6.32 0.59 8.44
C PHE A 139 -5.61 0.67 9.79
N ASN A 140 -6.34 0.55 10.89
CA ASN A 140 -5.79 0.55 12.25
C ASN A 140 -5.04 -0.75 12.58
N ALA A 141 -5.38 -1.86 11.93
CA ALA A 141 -4.67 -3.13 12.08
C ALA A 141 -3.27 -3.12 11.42
N ILE A 142 -3.02 -2.18 10.50
CA ILE A 142 -1.73 -2.06 9.82
C ILE A 142 -0.80 -1.20 10.68
N SER A 143 0.36 -1.76 11.02
CA SER A 143 1.41 -1.12 11.81
C SER A 143 1.95 0.14 11.13
N ASP A 144 2.35 1.13 11.92
CA ASP A 144 3.14 2.31 11.50
C ASP A 144 4.64 2.10 11.66
N GLN A 145 5.04 0.91 12.09
CA GLN A 145 6.42 0.54 12.30
C GLN A 145 6.69 -0.69 11.46
N GLY A 146 7.89 -0.73 10.85
CA GLY A 146 8.37 -1.90 10.16
C GLY A 146 8.44 -3.13 11.07
N PRO A 147 8.71 -4.33 10.52
CA PRO A 147 8.78 -5.54 11.32
C PRO A 147 9.72 -5.29 12.49
N THR A 148 9.16 -5.26 13.70
CA THR A 148 9.98 -5.31 14.90
C THR A 148 10.74 -6.62 14.79
N ARG A 149 12.06 -6.54 14.62
CA ARG A 149 12.92 -7.72 14.45
C ARG A 149 12.47 -8.74 15.48
N ILE A 150 11.85 -9.83 15.04
CA ILE A 150 11.47 -10.90 15.94
C ILE A 150 12.80 -11.46 16.42
N VAL A 151 13.25 -11.00 17.58
CA VAL A 151 14.38 -11.60 18.27
C VAL A 151 13.87 -12.95 18.70
N MET A 152 14.01 -13.95 17.83
CA MET A 152 13.85 -15.33 18.24
C MET A 152 14.88 -15.54 19.36
N PRO A 153 14.44 -15.79 20.60
CA PRO A 153 15.40 -16.21 21.61
C PRO A 153 16.10 -17.46 21.05
N PRO A 154 17.43 -17.59 21.24
CA PRO A 154 18.14 -18.78 20.78
C PRO A 154 17.39 -20.00 21.30
N GLN A 155 16.85 -20.79 20.39
CA GLN A 155 16.09 -21.96 20.76
C GLN A 155 17.06 -22.85 21.55
N PRO A 156 16.76 -23.20 22.83
CA PRO A 156 17.62 -24.09 23.56
C PRO A 156 17.70 -25.38 22.75
N ASP A 157 18.93 -25.75 22.38
CA ASP A 157 19.19 -26.92 21.55
C ASP A 157 18.45 -28.12 22.17
N SER A 158 17.44 -28.65 21.49
CA SER A 158 16.62 -29.73 22.06
C SER A 158 17.27 -31.10 21.90
N ARG A 159 18.49 -31.17 21.34
CA ARG A 159 19.22 -32.43 21.17
C ARG A 159 19.64 -32.99 22.53
N PRO A 160 19.38 -34.29 22.80
CA PRO A 160 19.89 -34.97 23.99
C PRO A 160 21.42 -34.93 24.03
N ALA A 161 21.99 -34.86 25.23
CA ALA A 161 23.40 -34.58 25.47
C ALA A 161 24.38 -35.45 24.66
N LEU A 162 24.04 -36.73 24.45
CA LEU A 162 24.86 -37.67 23.66
C LEU A 162 24.97 -37.28 22.18
N LEU A 163 23.90 -36.75 21.57
CA LEU A 163 23.93 -36.33 20.17
C LEU A 163 24.75 -35.06 19.97
N ARG A 164 24.83 -34.19 20.98
CA ARG A 164 25.69 -33.00 20.92
C ARG A 164 27.18 -33.39 20.96
N VAL A 165 27.54 -34.32 21.85
CA VAL A 165 28.93 -34.80 21.98
C VAL A 165 29.42 -35.52 20.72
N LEU A 166 28.54 -36.22 20.01
CA LEU A 166 28.92 -36.96 18.78
C LEU A 166 29.04 -36.07 17.54
N LEU A 167 28.30 -34.95 17.48
CA LEU A 167 28.16 -34.15 16.27
C LEU A 167 28.90 -32.81 16.33
N ASP A 168 29.30 -32.35 17.52
CA ASP A 168 30.12 -31.16 17.63
C ASP A 168 31.60 -31.50 17.38
N PRO A 169 32.30 -30.76 16.50
CA PRO A 169 33.69 -31.02 16.18
C PRO A 169 34.57 -30.81 17.42
N ILE A 170 35.44 -31.78 17.69
CA ILE A 170 36.33 -31.82 18.87
C ILE A 170 37.50 -30.81 18.75
N TRP A 171 37.60 -30.12 17.61
CA TRP A 171 38.65 -29.14 17.35
C TRP A 171 38.05 -27.74 17.33
N ARG A 172 38.34 -26.97 18.38
CA ARG A 172 38.29 -25.50 18.39
C ARG A 172 39.70 -24.96 18.36
#